data_AF-W1YQ03-F1
#
_entry.id   AF-W1YQ03-F1
#
_cell.length_a   1.000
_cell.length_b   1.000
_cell.length_c   1.000
_cell.angle_alpha   90.00
_cell.angle_beta   90.00
_cell.angle_gamma   90.00
#
_symmetry.space_group_name_H-M   'P 1'
#
loop_
_entity.id
_entity.type
_entity.pdbx_description
1 polymer ?
#
loop_
_entity_poly.entity_id
_entity_poly.type
_entity_poly.pdbx_seq_one_letter_code
_entity_poly.pdbx_strand_id
1 'polypeptide(L)'
;QPVEFTWQSDDGISLVAVLRTGPTESLIQGLHQSVFRAEKRIGLVLFGKGNIGSRWLELFAREQSTLSARTGFEFVLAGVVDSRRSLLSYDGLDASRA
;
A
#
# COMPACT_ATOMS: atom_id res chain seq x y z
N GLN A 1 2.32 21.57 13.05
CA GLN A 1 3.38 22.38 13.68
C GLN A 1 4.39 22.72 12.60
N PRO A 2 4.84 23.98 12.46
CA PRO A 2 5.71 24.35 11.34
C PRO A 2 7.12 23.77 11.54
N VAL A 3 7.58 23.04 10.53
CA VAL A 3 8.96 22.55 10.45
C VAL A 3 9.82 23.68 9.87
N GLU A 4 10.90 24.05 10.54
CA GLU A 4 11.76 25.16 10.09
C GLU A 4 12.78 24.70 9.07
N PHE A 5 13.21 23.44 9.18
CA PHE A 5 14.21 22.86 8.32
C PHE A 5 14.03 21.34 8.27
N THR A 6 14.24 20.75 7.09
CA THR A 6 14.33 19.31 6.87
C THR A 6 15.51 18.99 5.96
N TRP A 7 16.30 17.99 6.31
CA TRP A 7 17.35 17.45 5.46
C TRP A 7 17.34 15.93 5.49
N GLN A 8 17.49 15.30 4.33
CA GLN A 8 17.52 13.85 4.17
C GLN A 8 18.89 13.43 3.64
N SER A 9 19.40 12.30 4.11
CA SER A 9 20.64 11.71 3.60
C SER A 9 20.49 11.27 2.14
N ASP A 10 21.60 11.27 1.41
CA ASP A 10 21.61 10.91 -0.02
C ASP A 10 21.13 9.47 -0.27
N ASP A 11 21.33 8.57 0.70
CA ASP A 11 20.84 7.19 0.67
C ASP A 11 19.37 7.04 1.14
N GLY A 12 18.76 8.13 1.59
CA GLY A 12 17.36 8.20 1.98
C GLY A 12 17.00 7.55 3.32
N ILE A 13 17.96 7.03 4.08
CA ILE A 13 17.68 6.27 5.32
C ILE A 13 17.64 7.12 6.58
N SER A 14 18.09 8.38 6.52
CA SER A 14 18.13 9.30 7.66
C SER A 14 17.48 10.64 7.32
N LEU A 15 16.75 11.20 8.29
CA LEU A 15 16.10 12.51 8.18
C LEU A 15 16.39 13.34 9.44
N VAL A 16 16.79 14.60 9.25
CA VAL A 16 16.95 15.60 10.31
C VAL A 16 15.91 16.70 10.12
N ALA A 17 15.21 17.08 11.19
CA ALA A 17 14.26 18.19 11.17
C ALA A 17 14.43 19.13 12.37
N VAL A 18 14.34 20.45 12.14
CA VAL A 18 14.38 21.48 13.19
C VAL A 18 12.98 22.04 13.42
N LEU A 19 12.56 22.11 14.69
CA LEU A 19 11.23 22.54 15.11
C LEU A 19 11.34 23.78 16.02
N ARG A 20 10.48 24.79 15.79
CA ARG A 20 10.53 26.09 16.47
C ARG A 20 10.39 26.02 18.00
N THR A 21 9.53 25.13 18.52
CA THR A 21 9.30 24.74 19.95
C THR A 21 7.98 23.96 20.06
N GLY A 22 7.83 23.04 21.01
CA GLY A 22 6.57 22.32 21.31
C GLY A 22 6.71 20.79 21.49
N PRO A 23 5.68 20.08 21.97
CA PRO A 23 5.78 18.73 22.52
C PRO A 23 6.22 17.75 21.44
N THR A 24 7.49 17.37 21.49
CA THR A 24 8.13 16.49 20.51
C THR A 24 7.45 15.12 20.49
N GLU A 25 6.85 14.70 21.60
CA GLU A 25 6.26 13.39 21.79
C GLU A 25 5.15 13.04 20.79
N SER A 26 4.17 13.94 20.55
CA SER A 26 3.09 13.67 19.59
C SER A 26 3.57 13.62 18.15
N LEU A 27 4.57 14.45 17.81
CA LEU A 27 5.18 14.49 16.49
C LEU A 27 6.03 13.24 16.24
N ILE A 28 6.81 12.81 17.24
CA ILE A 28 7.58 11.56 17.21
C ILE A 28 6.64 10.35 17.16
N GLN A 29 5.53 10.36 17.90
CA GLN A 29 4.53 9.31 17.85
C GLN A 29 3.87 9.21 16.46
N GLY A 30 3.52 10.35 15.85
CA GLY A 30 3.00 10.40 14.49
C GLY A 30 4.03 9.93 13.44
N LEU A 31 5.29 10.36 13.58
CA LEU A 31 6.39 9.92 12.72
C LEU A 31 6.61 8.41 12.84
N HIS A 32 6.66 7.89 14.06
CA HIS A 32 6.80 6.46 14.31
C HIS A 32 5.62 5.69 13.71
N GLN A 33 4.38 6.16 13.88
CA GLN A 33 3.21 5.53 13.26
C GLN A 33 3.26 5.56 11.72
N SER A 34 3.83 6.60 11.12
CA SER A 34 3.97 6.72 9.67
C SER A 34 5.11 5.87 9.10
N VAL A 35 6.25 5.80 9.80
CA VAL A 35 7.46 5.10 9.35
C VAL A 35 7.42 3.61 9.71
N PHE A 36 6.89 3.28 10.89
CA PHE A 36 6.75 1.91 11.39
C PHE A 36 5.33 1.37 11.26
N ARG A 37 4.52 1.92 10.34
CA ARG A 37 3.28 1.28 9.98
C ARG A 37 3.65 -0.06 9.37
N ALA A 38 3.38 -1.16 10.08
CA ALA A 38 3.34 -2.46 9.44
C ALA A 38 2.30 -2.34 8.32
N GLU A 39 2.75 -2.29 7.06
CA GLU A 39 1.86 -2.25 5.91
C GLU A 39 0.97 -3.48 6.02
N LYS A 40 -0.28 -3.28 6.44
CA LYS A 40 -1.20 -4.40 6.58
C LYS A 40 -1.54 -4.83 5.17
N ARG A 41 -1.12 -6.04 4.84
CA ARG A 41 -1.36 -6.64 3.55
C ARG A 41 -2.76 -7.25 3.50
N ILE A 42 -3.55 -6.84 2.52
CA ILE A 42 -4.91 -7.31 2.28
C ILE A 42 -4.91 -8.17 1.02
N GLY A 43 -5.09 -9.47 1.20
CA GLY A 43 -5.28 -10.42 0.11
C GLY A 43 -6.71 -10.38 -0.42
N LEU A 44 -6.87 -10.10 -1.70
CA LEU A 44 -8.14 -10.12 -2.42
C LEU A 44 -8.25 -11.40 -3.25
N VAL A 45 -9.41 -12.06 -3.19
CA VAL A 45 -9.72 -13.22 -4.04
C VAL A 45 -10.93 -12.89 -4.90
N LEU A 46 -10.76 -12.95 -6.22
CA LEU A 46 -11.83 -12.72 -7.18
C LEU A 46 -12.51 -14.04 -7.54
N PHE A 47 -13.82 -14.12 -7.37
CA PHE A 47 -14.64 -15.23 -7.84
C PHE A 47 -15.40 -14.82 -9.11
N GLY A 48 -15.11 -15.53 -10.21
CA GLY A 48 -15.70 -15.33 -11.53
C GLY A 48 -14.90 -14.38 -12.42
N LYS A 49 -13.98 -14.93 -13.23
CA LYS A 49 -13.28 -14.21 -14.32
C LYS A 49 -14.11 -14.10 -15.60
N GLY A 50 -15.40 -13.82 -15.47
CA GLY A 50 -16.27 -13.54 -16.61
C GLY A 50 -16.08 -12.10 -17.11
N ASN A 51 -17.03 -11.58 -17.88
CA ASN A 51 -16.99 -10.20 -18.39
C ASN A 51 -16.73 -9.15 -17.28
N ILE A 52 -17.44 -9.26 -16.15
CA ILE A 52 -17.27 -8.33 -15.02
C ILE A 52 -15.92 -8.53 -14.34
N GLY A 53 -15.53 -9.78 -14.08
CA GLY A 53 -14.26 -10.10 -13.42
C GLY A 53 -13.06 -9.61 -14.21
N SER A 54 -13.05 -9.79 -15.54
CA SER A 54 -11.96 -9.29 -16.38
C SER A 54 -11.85 -7.77 -16.35
N ARG A 55 -12.97 -7.03 -16.38
CA ARG A 55 -12.96 -5.57 -16.24
C ARG A 55 -12.54 -5.10 -14.85
N TRP A 56 -12.93 -5.84 -13.82
CA TRP A 56 -12.49 -5.58 -12.46
C TRP A 56 -10.99 -5.79 -12.31
N LEU A 57 -10.42 -6.85 -12.90
CA LEU A 57 -8.97 -7.10 -12.92
C LEU A 57 -8.21 -5.99 -13.65
N GLU A 58 -8.70 -5.53 -14.79
CA GLU A 58 -8.14 -4.38 -15.53
C GLU A 58 -8.16 -3.09 -14.69
N LEU A 59 -9.27 -2.83 -13.99
CA LEU A 59 -9.39 -1.67 -13.10
C LEU A 59 -8.45 -1.82 -11.89
N PHE A 60 -8.41 -2.99 -11.26
CA PHE A 60 -7.56 -3.26 -10.13
C PHE A 60 -6.08 -3.09 -10.51
N ALA A 61 -5.63 -3.65 -11.63
CA ALA A 61 -4.24 -3.50 -12.10
C ALA A 61 -3.84 -2.04 -12.30
N ARG A 62 -4.78 -1.18 -12.74
CA ARG A 62 -4.53 0.25 -12.92
C ARG A 62 -4.56 1.05 -11.62
N GLU A 63 -5.48 0.72 -10.70
CA GLU A 63 -5.76 1.54 -9.52
C GLU A 63 -5.15 1.01 -8.22
N GLN A 64 -4.54 -0.18 -8.22
CA GLN A 64 -4.00 -0.84 -7.02
C GLN A 64 -3.03 0.06 -6.24
N SER A 65 -2.12 0.76 -6.93
CA SER A 65 -1.16 1.68 -6.31
C SER A 65 -1.86 2.87 -5.66
N THR A 66 -2.80 3.50 -6.36
CA THR A 66 -3.63 4.61 -5.86
C THR A 66 -4.47 4.18 -4.65
N LEU A 67 -5.09 3.00 -4.71
CA LEU A 67 -5.90 2.44 -3.63
C LEU A 67 -5.03 2.16 -2.39
N SER A 68 -3.84 1.61 -2.60
CA SER A 68 -2.88 1.31 -1.53
C SER A 68 -2.39 2.61 -0.88
N ALA A 69 -2.01 3.62 -1.67
CA ALA A 69 -1.55 4.91 -1.16
C ALA A 69 -2.62 5.64 -0.33
N ARG A 70 -3.90 5.60 -0.75
CA ARG A 70 -5.00 6.29 -0.05
C ARG A 70 -5.40 5.66 1.29
N THR A 71 -5.19 4.35 1.43
CA THR A 71 -5.59 3.59 2.63
C THR A 71 -4.39 3.29 3.55
N GLY A 72 -3.19 3.31 2.96
CA GLY A 72 -1.94 2.80 3.52
C GLY A 72 -2.02 1.32 3.89
N PHE A 73 -2.77 0.54 3.11
CA PHE A 73 -2.73 -0.92 3.08
C PHE A 73 -2.10 -1.38 1.77
N GLU A 74 -1.36 -2.48 1.81
CA GLU A 74 -0.89 -3.14 0.60
C GLU A 74 -1.98 -4.10 0.12
N PHE A 75 -2.65 -3.79 -0.99
CA PHE A 75 -3.61 -4.72 -1.59
C PHE A 75 -2.90 -5.66 -2.53
N VAL A 76 -3.17 -6.96 -2.44
CA VAL A 76 -2.62 -7.96 -3.35
C VAL A 76 -3.71 -8.86 -3.88
N LEU A 77 -3.66 -9.18 -5.17
CA LEU A 77 -4.55 -10.17 -5.76
C LEU A 77 -4.07 -11.56 -5.33
N ALA A 78 -4.60 -12.08 -4.23
CA ALA A 78 -4.20 -13.36 -3.67
C ALA A 78 -4.77 -14.54 -4.45
N GLY A 79 -5.88 -14.36 -5.18
CA GLY A 79 -6.45 -15.44 -5.97
C GLY A 79 -7.48 -15.02 -7.01
N VAL A 80 -7.64 -15.88 -8.02
CA VAL A 80 -8.71 -15.78 -9.02
C VAL A 80 -9.30 -17.16 -9.21
N VAL A 81 -10.62 -17.26 -9.10
CA VAL A 81 -11.38 -18.51 -9.25
C VAL A 81 -12.36 -18.33 -10.39
N ASP A 82 -12.35 -19.23 -11.36
CA ASP A 82 -13.38 -19.34 -12.39
C ASP A 82 -14.13 -20.68 -12.25
N SER A 83 -15.04 -20.97 -13.17
CA SER A 83 -15.86 -22.20 -13.12
C SER A 83 -15.07 -23.50 -13.37
N ARG A 84 -13.81 -23.41 -13.80
CA ARG A 84 -12.97 -24.54 -14.21
C ARG A 84 -11.67 -24.64 -13.42
N ARG A 85 -11.15 -23.52 -12.90
CA ARG A 85 -9.84 -23.45 -12.23
C ARG A 85 -9.79 -22.39 -11.15
N SER A 86 -8.83 -22.56 -10.24
CA SER A 86 -8.46 -21.56 -9.25
C SER A 86 -6.95 -21.32 -9.29
N LEU A 87 -6.56 -20.08 -9.04
CA LEU A 87 -5.19 -19.64 -8.83
C LEU A 87 -5.12 -19.01 -7.44
N LEU A 88 -4.08 -19.35 -6.68
CA LEU A 88 -3.81 -18.80 -5.36
C LEU A 88 -2.31 -18.51 -5.25
N SER A 89 -1.97 -17.30 -4.79
CA SER A 89 -0.60 -16.88 -4.49
C SER A 89 -0.63 -15.96 -3.27
N TYR A 90 0.06 -16.36 -2.20
CA TYR A 90 0.23 -15.51 -1.02
C TYR A 90 1.14 -14.31 -1.29
N ASP A 91 1.97 -14.39 -2.33
CA ASP A 91 2.83 -13.30 -2.79
C ASP A 91 2.13 -12.38 -3.80
N GLY A 92 0.90 -12.71 -4.19
CA GLY A 92 0.11 -11.97 -5.16
C GLY A 92 0.22 -12.54 -6.57
N LEU A 93 -0.84 -12.32 -7.34
CA LEU A 93 -0.96 -12.59 -8.76
C LEU A 93 -0.89 -11.27 -9.52
N ASP A 94 -0.27 -11.29 -10.70
CA ASP A 94 -0.31 -10.16 -11.62
C ASP A 94 -1.72 -10.05 -12.23
N ALA A 95 -2.48 -9.05 -11.78
CA ALA A 95 -3.85 -8.82 -12.23
C ALA A 95 -3.97 -8.55 -13.74
N SER A 96 -2.90 -8.08 -14.40
CA SER A 96 -2.89 -7.89 -15.86
C SER A 96 -2.79 -9.21 -16.64
N ARG A 97 -2.43 -10.30 -15.96
CA ARG A 97 -2.20 -11.63 -16.53
C ARG A 97 -3.08 -12.73 -15.92
N ALA A 98 -3.73 -12.45 -14.79
CA ALA A 98 -4.62 -13.34 -14.06
C ALA A 98 -5.93 -13.58 -14.81
#